data_AF-A0AAW1IY94-F1
#
_entry.id   AF-A0AAW1IY94-F1
#
_cell.length_a   1.000
_cell.length_b   1.000
_cell.length_c   1.000
_cell.angle_alpha   90.00
_cell.angle_beta   90.00
_cell.angle_gamma   90.00
#
_symmetry.space_group_name_H-M   'P 1'
#
loop_
_entity.id
_entity.type
_entity.pdbx_description
1 polymer ?
#
loop_
_entity_poly.entity_id
_entity_poly.type
_entity_poly.pdbx_seq_one_letter_code
_entity_poly.pdbx_strand_id
1 'polypeptide(L)'
;MLQKIKDLCPTAATSTIMINFERATVNAIRQSVYRQVQISGLKEQYDNDTDFALKIRFLNALAFILLKPVVEAFEELCSNDVFRHKAQNVVDYFKDAWIGCPERRSRRRRPSIFNHSMWNCFQSAAAGMPKTNNSVEGWHRSLESQISASHPSIWKVLEGI
;
A
#
# COMPACT_ATOMS: atom_id res chain seq x y z
N MET A 1 2.89 2.35 32.61
CA MET A 1 2.54 1.82 31.27
C MET A 1 2.67 2.88 30.18
N LEU A 2 1.86 3.96 30.18
CA LEU A 2 1.94 5.03 29.16
C LEU A 2 3.31 5.75 29.10
N GLN A 3 3.96 5.96 30.24
CA GLN A 3 5.29 6.57 30.29
C GLN A 3 6.36 5.66 29.66
N LYS A 4 6.36 4.36 30.01
CA LYS A 4 7.24 3.36 29.39
C LYS A 4 7.04 3.28 27.87
N ILE A 5 5.79 3.34 27.37
CA ILE A 5 5.51 3.35 25.93
C ILE A 5 6.12 4.58 25.24
N LYS A 6 6.07 5.76 25.88
CA LYS A 6 6.74 6.98 25.39
C LYS A 6 8.26 6.84 25.41
N ASP A 7 8.81 6.23 26.45
CA ASP A 7 10.26 6.01 26.60
C ASP A 7 10.79 4.97 25.60
N LEU A 8 9.94 4.05 25.12
CA LEU A 8 10.26 3.05 24.11
C LEU A 8 10.28 3.58 22.68
N CYS A 9 9.52 4.64 22.40
CA CYS A 9 9.50 5.25 21.07
C CYS A 9 9.58 6.79 21.15
N PRO A 10 10.71 7.32 21.67
CA PRO A 10 10.87 8.77 21.88
C PRO A 10 10.87 9.56 20.56
N THR A 11 11.12 8.89 19.43
CA THR A 11 11.13 9.46 18.07
C THR A 11 9.82 9.26 17.29
N ALA A 12 8.82 8.55 17.86
CA ALA A 12 7.50 8.46 17.24
C ALA A 12 6.72 9.75 17.46
N ALA A 13 7.17 10.82 16.82
CA ALA A 13 6.28 11.93 16.51
C ALA A 13 5.08 11.38 15.72
N THR A 14 3.89 11.92 15.96
CA THR A 14 2.66 11.52 15.24
C THR A 14 2.85 11.57 13.72
N SER A 15 3.68 12.49 13.23
CA SER A 15 4.13 12.56 11.84
C SER A 15 4.89 11.29 11.39
N THR A 16 5.83 10.78 12.18
CA THR A 16 6.56 9.52 11.91
C THR A 16 5.61 8.33 11.84
N ILE A 17 4.61 8.25 12.72
CA ILE A 17 3.62 7.16 12.69
C ILE A 17 2.81 7.20 11.39
N MET A 18 2.29 8.36 10.99
CA MET A 18 1.56 8.53 9.73
C MET A 18 2.39 8.12 8.50
N ILE A 19 3.66 8.51 8.46
CA ILE A 19 4.59 8.16 7.37
C ILE A 19 4.74 6.65 7.22
N ASN A 20 4.80 5.92 8.34
CA ASN A 20 4.92 4.46 8.31
C ASN A 20 3.66 3.78 7.79
N PHE A 21 2.47 4.32 8.10
CA PHE A 21 1.21 3.82 7.58
C PHE A 21 1.10 4.01 6.05
N GLU A 22 1.46 5.18 5.53
CA GLU A 22 1.43 5.47 4.09
C GLU A 22 2.43 4.60 3.29
N ARG A 23 3.56 4.24 3.91
CA ARG A 23 4.52 3.31 3.29
C ARG A 23 4.03 1.88 3.31
N ALA A 24 3.41 1.47 4.42
CA ALA A 24 2.78 0.18 4.53
C ALA A 24 1.67 0.03 3.47
N THR A 25 0.93 1.09 3.15
CA THR A 25 -0.14 1.05 2.14
C THR A 25 0.41 0.94 0.72
N VAL A 26 1.45 1.67 0.34
CA VAL A 26 2.11 1.50 -0.98
C VAL A 26 2.69 0.09 -1.13
N ASN A 27 3.34 -0.42 -0.09
CA ASN A 27 3.86 -1.78 -0.10
C ASN A 27 2.73 -2.81 -0.17
N ALA A 28 1.62 -2.58 0.53
CA ALA A 28 0.44 -3.44 0.47
C ALA A 28 -0.18 -3.45 -0.94
N ILE A 29 -0.31 -2.30 -1.60
CA ILE A 29 -0.74 -2.23 -3.00
C ILE A 29 0.20 -3.05 -3.88
N ARG A 30 1.52 -2.79 -3.80
CA ARG A 30 2.52 -3.51 -4.60
C ARG A 30 2.45 -5.03 -4.38
N GLN A 31 2.37 -5.47 -3.13
CA GLN A 31 2.30 -6.89 -2.78
C GLN A 31 1.00 -7.52 -3.26
N SER A 32 -0.13 -6.83 -3.09
CA SER A 32 -1.44 -7.32 -3.53
C SER A 32 -1.53 -7.46 -5.05
N VAL A 33 -1.03 -6.47 -5.81
CA VAL A 33 -0.95 -6.52 -7.27
C VAL A 33 -0.06 -7.66 -7.72
N TYR A 34 1.12 -7.82 -7.12
CA TYR A 34 2.03 -8.92 -7.46
C TYR A 34 1.42 -10.29 -7.14
N ARG A 35 0.72 -10.43 -6.01
CA ARG A 35 -0.02 -11.65 -5.68
C ARG A 35 -1.09 -11.95 -6.73
N GLN A 36 -1.79 -10.92 -7.21
CA GLN A 36 -2.80 -11.08 -8.25
C GLN A 36 -2.18 -11.48 -9.60
N VAL A 37 -1.00 -10.96 -9.95
CA VAL A 37 -0.20 -11.41 -11.11
C VAL A 37 0.10 -12.91 -11.01
N GLN A 38 0.49 -13.40 -9.83
CA GLN A 38 0.77 -14.81 -9.59
C GLN A 38 -0.49 -15.68 -9.73
N ILE A 39 -1.60 -15.27 -9.10
CA ILE A 39 -2.90 -15.97 -9.18
C ILE A 39 -3.40 -16.05 -10.64
N SER A 40 -3.14 -15.00 -11.42
CA SER A 40 -3.53 -14.94 -12.83
C SER A 40 -2.61 -15.75 -13.75
N GLY A 41 -1.59 -16.44 -13.22
CA GLY A 41 -0.63 -17.21 -14.02
C GLY A 41 0.36 -16.37 -14.81
N LEU A 42 0.51 -15.08 -14.48
CA LEU A 42 1.30 -14.10 -15.26
C LEU A 42 2.71 -13.89 -14.70
N LYS A 43 3.13 -14.68 -13.70
CA LYS A 43 4.42 -14.52 -13.01
C LYS A 43 5.60 -14.58 -13.97
N GLU A 44 5.70 -15.63 -14.78
CA GLU A 44 6.83 -15.83 -15.70
C GLU A 44 6.97 -14.64 -16.65
N GLN A 45 5.85 -14.15 -17.18
CA GLN A 45 5.87 -12.98 -18.02
C GLN A 45 6.26 -11.71 -17.27
N TYR A 46 5.74 -11.51 -16.07
CA TYR A 46 6.12 -10.36 -15.24
C TYR A 46 7.61 -10.33 -14.91
N ASP A 47 8.25 -11.48 -14.76
CA ASP A 47 9.68 -11.57 -14.45
C ASP A 47 10.56 -11.38 -15.69
N ASN A 48 10.10 -11.84 -16.87
CA ASN A 48 10.90 -11.88 -18.10
C ASN A 48 10.61 -10.75 -19.10
N ASP A 49 9.48 -10.05 -18.98
CA ASP A 49 9.04 -8.98 -19.88
C ASP A 49 8.99 -7.64 -19.13
N THR A 50 10.02 -6.83 -19.32
CA THR A 50 10.21 -5.55 -18.60
C THR A 50 9.13 -4.53 -18.94
N ASP A 51 8.66 -4.48 -20.20
CA ASP A 51 7.57 -3.61 -20.64
C ASP A 51 6.25 -3.99 -19.95
N PHE A 52 5.95 -5.29 -19.93
CA PHE A 52 4.78 -5.79 -19.22
C PHE A 52 4.84 -5.49 -17.72
N ALA A 53 5.98 -5.74 -17.07
CA ALA A 53 6.18 -5.43 -15.66
C ALA A 53 6.01 -3.93 -15.37
N LEU A 54 6.55 -3.07 -16.24
CA LEU A 54 6.43 -1.62 -16.12
C LEU A 54 4.97 -1.17 -16.20
N LYS A 55 4.21 -1.67 -17.19
CA LYS A 55 2.79 -1.39 -17.36
C LYS A 55 1.98 -1.79 -16.12
N ILE A 56 2.20 -3.00 -15.59
CA ILE A 56 1.55 -3.43 -14.34
C ILE A 56 1.91 -2.51 -13.16
N ARG A 57 3.15 -2.01 -13.09
CA ARG A 57 3.58 -1.08 -12.03
C ARG A 57 2.92 0.30 -12.13
N PHE A 58 2.33 0.68 -13.26
CA PHE A 58 1.51 1.91 -13.32
C PHE A 58 0.32 1.85 -12.37
N LEU A 59 -0.24 0.67 -12.09
CA LEU A 59 -1.27 0.51 -11.05
C LEU A 59 -0.76 0.95 -9.68
N ASN A 60 0.48 0.63 -9.33
CA ASN A 60 1.11 1.07 -8.09
C ASN A 60 1.39 2.59 -8.11
N ALA A 61 1.69 3.16 -9.28
CA ALA A 61 1.98 4.57 -9.44
C ALA A 61 0.75 5.46 -9.18
N LEU A 62 -0.47 4.93 -9.32
CA LEU A 62 -1.72 5.64 -9.02
C LEU A 62 -1.79 6.10 -7.55
N ALA A 63 -1.06 5.44 -6.63
CA ALA A 63 -0.93 5.91 -5.25
C ALA A 63 -0.29 7.29 -5.13
N PHE A 64 0.44 7.75 -6.15
CA PHE A 64 1.17 9.01 -6.15
C PHE A 64 0.53 10.09 -7.03
N ILE A 65 -0.70 9.88 -7.51
CA ILE A 65 -1.46 10.89 -8.25
C ILE A 65 -2.35 11.66 -7.27
N LEU A 66 -2.70 12.92 -7.59
CA LEU A 66 -3.71 13.67 -6.83
C LEU A 66 -4.98 12.81 -6.62
N LEU A 67 -5.53 12.86 -5.40
CA LEU A 67 -6.70 12.05 -5.01
C LEU A 67 -7.89 12.27 -5.95
N LYS A 68 -8.14 13.52 -6.35
CA LYS A 68 -9.29 13.90 -7.18
C LYS A 68 -9.26 13.24 -8.58
N PRO A 69 -8.14 13.29 -9.34
CA PRO A 69 -8.04 12.64 -10.64
C PRO A 69 -7.62 11.15 -10.61
N VAL A 70 -7.45 10.50 -9.46
CA VAL A 70 -6.97 9.09 -9.40
C VAL A 70 -7.83 8.14 -10.24
N VAL A 71 -9.15 8.36 -10.21
CA VAL A 71 -10.12 7.56 -10.97
C VAL A 71 -10.01 7.81 -12.47
N GLU A 72 -9.92 9.08 -12.86
CA GLU A 72 -9.78 9.51 -14.25
C GLU A 72 -8.47 8.98 -14.85
N ALA A 73 -7.36 9.05 -14.10
CA ALA A 73 -6.07 8.52 -14.51
C ALA A 73 -6.13 6.99 -14.71
N PHE A 74 -6.82 6.25 -13.84
CA PHE A 74 -7.02 4.82 -14.04
C PHE A 74 -7.85 4.51 -15.29
N GLU A 75 -8.94 5.25 -15.50
CA GLU A 75 -9.79 5.10 -16.68
C GLU A 75 -9.02 5.43 -17.98
N GLU A 76 -8.20 6.47 -17.97
CA GLU A 76 -7.32 6.84 -19.10
C GLU A 76 -6.31 5.74 -19.43
N LEU A 77 -5.68 5.12 -18.44
CA LEU A 77 -4.79 3.97 -18.65
C LEU A 77 -5.51 2.80 -19.32
N CYS A 78 -6.78 2.58 -18.98
CA CYS A 78 -7.60 1.53 -19.59
C CYS A 78 -8.02 1.90 -21.02
N SER A 79 -8.43 3.15 -21.25
CA SER A 79 -8.86 3.64 -22.58
C SER A 79 -7.72 3.68 -23.59
N ASN A 80 -6.48 3.91 -23.14
CA ASN A 80 -5.29 3.93 -23.99
C ASN A 80 -4.66 2.53 -24.23
N ASP A 81 -5.35 1.46 -23.85
CA ASP A 81 -4.91 0.05 -24.01
C ASP A 81 -3.49 -0.20 -23.45
N VAL A 82 -3.15 0.47 -22.33
CA VAL A 82 -1.82 0.37 -21.71
C VAL A 82 -1.56 -1.05 -21.21
N PHE A 83 -2.61 -1.75 -20.75
CA PHE A 83 -2.52 -3.09 -20.22
C PHE A 83 -2.84 -4.13 -21.29
N ARG A 84 -1.98 -5.14 -21.47
CA ARG A 84 -2.28 -6.25 -22.39
C ARG A 84 -3.54 -6.98 -21.94
N HIS A 85 -4.40 -7.39 -22.88
CA HIS A 85 -5.65 -8.12 -22.61
C HIS A 85 -5.48 -9.31 -21.63
N LYS A 86 -4.36 -10.04 -21.69
CA LYS A 86 -4.10 -11.15 -20.76
C LYS A 86 -3.94 -10.73 -19.29
N ALA A 87 -3.66 -9.46 -19.01
CA ALA A 87 -3.60 -8.90 -17.66
C ALA A 87 -4.94 -8.37 -17.15
N GLN A 88 -6.04 -8.56 -17.88
CA GLN A 88 -7.35 -8.02 -17.51
C GLN A 88 -7.77 -8.42 -16.09
N ASN A 89 -7.50 -9.66 -15.68
CA ASN A 89 -7.80 -10.14 -14.32
C ASN A 89 -7.06 -9.36 -13.22
N VAL A 90 -5.87 -8.81 -13.50
CA VAL A 90 -5.11 -7.98 -12.56
C VAL A 90 -5.70 -6.57 -12.52
N VAL A 91 -6.08 -6.03 -13.69
CA VAL A 91 -6.69 -4.71 -13.82
C VAL A 91 -8.07 -4.68 -13.16
N ASP A 92 -8.90 -5.71 -13.37
CA ASP A 92 -10.24 -5.83 -12.78
C ASP A 92 -10.16 -5.97 -11.25
N TYR A 93 -9.23 -6.79 -10.75
CA TYR A 93 -8.95 -6.86 -9.33
C TYR A 93 -8.58 -5.48 -8.75
N PHE A 94 -7.67 -4.76 -9.42
CA PHE A 94 -7.24 -3.46 -8.94
C PHE A 94 -8.37 -2.44 -8.94
N LYS A 95 -9.19 -2.46 -10.00
CA LYS A 95 -10.39 -1.64 -10.13
C LYS A 95 -11.34 -1.86 -8.95
N ASP A 96 -11.65 -3.11 -8.63
CA ASP A 96 -12.60 -3.44 -7.57
C ASP A 96 -12.05 -3.15 -6.16
N ALA A 97 -10.77 -3.47 -5.93
CA ALA A 97 -10.14 -3.30 -4.63
C ALA A 97 -9.83 -1.83 -4.30
N TRP A 98 -9.27 -1.07 -5.26
CA TRP A 98 -8.63 0.22 -4.97
C TRP A 98 -9.35 1.41 -5.61
N ILE A 99 -9.98 1.25 -6.78
CA ILE A 99 -10.58 2.37 -7.52
C ILE A 99 -12.08 2.51 -7.26
N GLY A 100 -12.84 1.41 -7.27
CA GLY A 100 -14.30 1.39 -7.21
C GLY A 100 -14.94 1.48 -8.59
N CYS A 101 -16.14 0.91 -8.73
CA CYS A 101 -16.81 0.71 -10.01
C CYS A 101 -18.06 1.61 -10.14
N PRO A 102 -18.33 2.26 -11.29
CA PRO A 102 -19.59 2.94 -11.51
C PRO A 102 -20.78 1.97 -11.35
N GLU A 103 -21.79 2.34 -10.58
CA GLU A 103 -22.98 1.51 -10.44
C GLU A 103 -23.80 1.56 -11.74
N ARG A 104 -24.00 0.42 -12.41
CA ARG A 104 -24.60 0.37 -13.76
C ARG A 104 -26.00 1.00 -13.88
N ARG A 105 -26.71 1.21 -12.76
CA ARG A 105 -28.09 1.73 -12.70
C ARG A 105 -28.21 3.08 -12.01
N SER A 106 -27.12 3.67 -11.55
CA SER A 106 -27.12 4.85 -10.69
C SER A 106 -25.94 5.75 -11.05
N ARG A 107 -26.08 7.07 -10.90
CA ARG A 107 -24.94 8.00 -11.01
C ARG A 107 -23.93 7.84 -9.85
N ARG A 108 -24.17 6.90 -8.93
CA ARG A 108 -23.29 6.60 -7.79
C ARG A 108 -22.23 5.58 -8.18
N ARG A 109 -21.03 5.72 -7.62
CA ARG A 109 -19.94 4.73 -7.77
C ARG A 109 -20.03 3.77 -6.59
N ARG A 110 -19.98 2.46 -6.85
CA ARG A 110 -19.74 1.46 -5.80
C ARG A 110 -18.39 1.81 -5.16
N PRO A 111 -18.33 2.00 -3.83
CA PRO A 111 -17.09 2.35 -3.16
C PRO A 111 -16.06 1.23 -3.37
N SER A 112 -14.79 1.61 -3.53
CA SER A 112 -13.66 0.68 -3.46
C SER A 112 -13.63 0.00 -2.09
N ILE A 113 -13.03 -1.18 -2.03
CA ILE A 113 -12.79 -1.88 -0.75
C ILE A 113 -11.94 -1.00 0.17
N PHE A 114 -10.95 -0.30 -0.41
CA PHE A 114 -10.08 0.64 0.30
C PHE A 114 -10.34 2.07 -0.15
N ASN A 115 -10.70 2.95 0.80
CA ASN A 115 -10.92 4.37 0.54
C ASN A 115 -9.64 5.01 -0.02
N HIS A 116 -9.76 5.84 -1.06
CA HIS A 116 -8.64 6.52 -1.70
C HIS A 116 -7.77 7.30 -0.72
N SER A 117 -8.36 7.95 0.30
CA SER A 117 -7.59 8.71 1.30
C SER A 117 -6.69 7.85 2.17
N MET A 118 -6.95 6.53 2.25
CA MET A 118 -6.18 5.61 3.06
C MET A 118 -4.88 5.16 2.38
N TRP A 119 -4.86 5.10 1.05
CA TRP A 119 -3.74 4.55 0.29
C TRP A 119 -3.04 5.56 -0.63
N ASN A 120 -3.66 6.71 -0.88
CA ASN A 120 -3.04 7.79 -1.63
C ASN A 120 -1.90 8.44 -0.84
N CYS A 121 -0.76 8.60 -1.48
CA CYS A 121 0.48 9.13 -0.91
C CYS A 121 0.94 10.42 -1.61
N PHE A 122 0.11 11.04 -2.46
CA PHE A 122 0.49 12.23 -3.22
C PHE A 122 0.93 13.38 -2.30
N GLN A 123 0.12 13.70 -1.28
CA GLN A 123 0.39 14.81 -0.36
C GLN A 123 1.71 14.59 0.40
N SER A 124 1.93 13.35 0.83
CA SER A 124 3.12 12.94 1.57
C SER A 124 4.38 12.95 0.73
N ALA A 125 4.27 12.52 -0.53
CA ALA A 125 5.35 12.63 -1.51
C ALA A 125 5.69 14.09 -1.81
N ALA A 126 4.67 14.95 -1.99
CA ALA A 126 4.84 16.38 -2.23
C ALA A 126 5.46 17.11 -1.03
N ALA A 127 5.11 16.70 0.19
CA ALA A 127 5.65 17.26 1.43
C ALA A 127 7.08 16.77 1.76
N GLY A 128 7.70 15.95 0.90
CA GLY A 128 9.06 15.45 1.13
C GLY A 128 9.19 14.54 2.35
N MET A 129 8.10 13.88 2.75
CA MET A 129 8.09 13.11 3.99
C MET A 129 9.11 11.94 3.95
N PRO A 130 9.72 11.60 5.11
CA PRO A 130 10.74 10.57 5.25
C PRO A 130 10.45 9.29 4.47
N LYS A 131 11.45 8.89 3.66
CA LYS A 131 11.35 7.75 2.77
C LYS A 131 11.81 6.42 3.39
N THR A 132 11.79 6.24 4.70
CA THR A 132 12.17 4.96 5.33
C THR A 132 11.33 4.66 6.57
N ASN A 133 11.00 3.38 6.79
CA ASN A 133 10.34 2.92 8.03
C ASN A 133 11.34 2.69 9.18
N ASN A 134 12.58 3.18 9.03
CA ASN A 134 13.71 2.93 9.93
C ASN A 134 13.36 3.16 11.40
N SER A 135 12.49 4.14 11.70
CA SER A 135 12.05 4.41 13.08
C SER A 135 11.16 3.30 13.64
N VAL A 136 10.26 2.73 12.82
CA VAL A 136 9.41 1.59 13.24
C VAL A 136 10.21 0.29 13.28
N GLU A 137 11.11 0.06 12.33
CA GLU A 137 12.03 -1.09 12.40
C GLU A 137 12.97 -0.97 13.60
N GLY A 138 13.45 0.23 13.91
CA GLY A 138 14.26 0.52 15.08
C GLY A 138 13.49 0.27 16.37
N TRP A 139 12.23 0.71 16.44
CA TRP A 139 11.34 0.41 17.57
C TRP A 139 11.10 -1.10 17.71
N HIS A 140 10.78 -1.80 16.62
CA HIS A 140 10.57 -3.24 16.63
C HIS A 140 11.82 -3.99 17.13
N ARG A 141 13.00 -3.62 16.62
CA ARG A 141 14.29 -4.20 17.08
C ARG A 141 14.54 -3.92 18.57
N SER A 142 14.24 -2.71 19.05
CA SER A 142 14.35 -2.37 20.47
C SER A 142 13.40 -3.21 21.32
N LEU A 143 12.17 -3.40 20.86
CA LEU A 143 11.15 -4.19 21.54
C LEU A 143 11.53 -5.68 21.58
N GLU A 144 11.98 -6.25 20.45
CA GLU A 144 12.47 -7.63 20.38
C GLU A 144 13.66 -7.85 21.32
N SER A 145 14.58 -6.87 21.40
CA SER A 145 15.71 -6.91 22.32
C SER A 145 15.28 -6.92 23.79
N GLN A 146 14.24 -6.15 24.14
CA GLN A 146 13.77 -6.07 25.53
C GLN A 146 12.98 -7.30 25.96
N ILE A 147 12.12 -7.82 25.08
CA ILE A 147 11.28 -8.98 25.36
C ILE A 147 12.05 -10.30 25.14
N SER A 148 13.25 -10.24 24.54
CA SER A 148 14.08 -11.39 24.17
C SER A 148 13.28 -12.44 23.39
N ALA A 149 12.54 -11.99 22.39
CA ALA A 149 11.71 -12.82 21.51
C ALA A 149 11.42 -12.11 20.19
N SER A 150 11.51 -12.82 19.05
CA SER A 150 11.11 -12.27 17.74
C SER A 150 9.61 -12.40 17.47
N HIS A 151 8.93 -13.32 18.16
CA HIS A 151 7.48 -13.54 18.06
C HIS A 151 6.85 -13.68 19.46
N PRO A 152 6.90 -12.64 20.30
CA PRO A 152 6.33 -12.71 21.63
C PRO A 152 4.80 -12.83 21.56
N SER A 153 4.21 -13.67 22.41
CA SER A 153 2.76 -13.66 22.63
C SER A 153 2.36 -12.33 23.28
N ILE A 154 1.08 -11.95 23.15
CA ILE A 154 0.59 -10.71 23.78
C ILE A 154 0.85 -10.68 25.28
N TRP A 155 0.79 -11.84 25.94
CA TRP A 155 1.13 -11.99 27.35
C TRP A 155 2.60 -11.69 27.63
N LYS A 156 3.51 -12.24 26.82
CA LYS A 156 4.95 -11.97 26.93
C LYS A 156 5.29 -10.50 26.68
N VAL A 157 4.53 -9.83 25.81
CA VAL A 157 4.64 -8.38 25.60
C VAL A 157 4.19 -7.61 26.84
N LEU A 158 3.05 -7.96 27.43
CA LEU A 158 2.53 -7.29 28.63
C LEU A 158 3.40 -7.49 29.86
N GLU A 159 4.07 -8.65 29.97
CA GLU A 159 5.03 -8.94 31.04
C GLU A 159 6.38 -8.23 30.82
N GLY A 160 6.77 -8.01 29.56
CA GLY A 160 8.06 -7.42 29.19
C GLY A 160 8.10 -5.88 29.13
N ILE A 161 6.95 -5.20 29.20
CA ILE A 161 6.82 -3.73 29.17
C ILE A 161 6.44 -3.19 30.55
#